data_AF-A0A9D1PQ50-F1
#
_entry.id   AF-A0A9D1PQ50-F1
#
_cell.length_a   1.000
_cell.length_b   1.000
_cell.length_c   1.000
_cell.angle_alpha   90.00
_cell.angle_beta   90.00
_cell.angle_gamma   90.00
#
_symmetry.space_group_name_H-M   'P 1'
#
loop_
_entity.id
_entity.type
_entity.pdbx_description
1 polymer ?
#
loop_
_entity_poly.entity_id
_entity_poly.type
_entity_poly.pdbx_seq_one_letter_code
_entity_poly.pdbx_strand_id
1 'polypeptide(L)'
;MKKLLGIIILILLAHAPTSAYAAVGDAVGAIYSTDILAVVNGVPMQSYNIGGRTAVIAEELSAGMYGFNHTYNDNERTLYLQSGFNTNAGNVIVERGEVGEIIGNIYETDIKVIFNGREIPGYNIGGRTAVVIEDLGTMDNSSPNEQYGYSKYLCNFTWDNGTRTVTLNSFTSNYSYDKLLHYITYTLSDNVITAAYLPDNMYASGMNVSLSEEAYKNKLYQIEPLYLRINGSSTEVGLMYPYLTDENNLECCTYIDFETLNSLTASLKPSELIPYSETMSRFENAEEYSILSRCETENYTVMFVQFKNKPSDADDVHLVSVRRDGGYVTMTAVSSEYYTVFKTEKTGFDKVKASYGPTAGPHGEKVNFNTEFDLNMFQY
;
A
#
# COMPACT_ATOMS: atom_id res chain seq x y z
N MET A 1 54.55 -39.20 -37.20
CA MET A 1 53.27 -39.18 -36.46
C MET A 1 53.34 -38.51 -35.09
N LYS A 2 54.32 -38.81 -34.22
CA LYS A 2 54.42 -38.17 -32.87
C LYS A 2 54.58 -36.64 -32.89
N LYS A 3 55.31 -36.09 -33.87
CA LYS A 3 55.49 -34.64 -34.05
C LYS A 3 54.24 -33.92 -34.60
N LEU A 4 53.38 -34.63 -35.34
CA LEU A 4 52.13 -34.08 -35.89
C LEU A 4 51.01 -34.06 -34.82
N LEU A 5 50.99 -35.08 -33.95
CA LEU A 5 50.05 -35.17 -32.82
C LEU A 5 50.28 -34.05 -31.78
N GLY A 6 51.54 -33.68 -31.53
CA GLY A 6 51.87 -32.57 -30.63
C GLY A 6 51.42 -31.20 -31.13
N ILE A 7 51.43 -30.97 -32.45
CA ILE A 7 50.98 -29.70 -33.05
C ILE A 7 49.46 -29.57 -32.97
N ILE A 8 48.72 -30.67 -33.18
CA ILE A 8 47.25 -30.67 -33.07
C ILE A 8 46.78 -30.40 -31.63
N ILE A 9 47.47 -30.95 -30.62
CA ILE A 9 47.18 -30.69 -29.20
C ILE A 9 47.49 -29.23 -28.82
N LEU A 10 48.56 -28.65 -29.35
CA LEU A 10 48.92 -27.25 -29.11
C LEU A 10 47.90 -26.27 -29.72
N ILE A 11 47.34 -26.60 -30.90
CA ILE A 11 46.30 -25.80 -31.56
C ILE A 11 44.96 -25.91 -30.81
N LEU A 12 44.61 -27.10 -30.29
CA LEU A 12 43.39 -27.29 -29.48
C LEU A 12 43.45 -26.55 -28.13
N LEU A 13 44.62 -26.46 -27.49
CA LEU A 13 44.83 -25.68 -26.26
C LEU A 13 44.81 -24.17 -26.50
N ALA A 14 45.18 -23.70 -27.70
CA ALA A 14 45.14 -22.29 -28.08
C ALA A 14 43.74 -21.76 -28.43
N HIS A 15 42.73 -22.66 -28.55
CA HIS A 15 41.34 -22.31 -28.82
C HIS A 15 40.41 -22.58 -27.62
N ALA A 16 40.96 -22.79 -26.42
CA ALA A 16 40.15 -22.76 -25.22
C ALA A 16 39.62 -21.33 -25.05
N PRO A 17 38.30 -21.07 -25.13
CA PRO A 17 37.78 -19.74 -24.83
C PRO A 17 38.10 -19.46 -23.35
N THR A 18 39.06 -18.58 -23.10
CA THR A 18 39.28 -18.01 -21.78
C THR A 18 38.16 -17.01 -21.55
N SER A 19 37.02 -17.49 -21.07
CA SER A 19 36.03 -16.61 -20.45
C SER A 19 36.63 -16.09 -19.15
N ALA A 20 37.25 -14.91 -19.21
CA ALA A 20 37.62 -14.16 -18.02
C ALA A 20 36.32 -13.62 -17.40
N TYR A 21 35.97 -14.13 -16.23
CA TYR A 21 34.88 -13.58 -15.44
C TYR A 21 35.36 -12.31 -14.75
N ALA A 22 34.58 -11.23 -14.85
CA ALA A 22 34.83 -10.00 -14.10
C ALA A 22 34.69 -10.28 -12.60
N ALA A 23 35.56 -9.69 -11.78
CA ALA A 23 35.41 -9.72 -10.33
C ALA A 23 34.41 -8.64 -9.88
N VAL A 24 33.75 -8.85 -8.74
CA VAL A 24 32.87 -7.84 -8.14
C VAL A 24 33.62 -6.50 -8.03
N GLY A 25 33.03 -5.44 -8.59
CA GLY A 25 33.62 -4.11 -8.64
C GLY A 25 34.43 -3.79 -9.90
N ASP A 26 34.65 -4.74 -10.80
CA ASP A 26 35.24 -4.47 -12.11
C ASP A 26 34.25 -3.71 -13.00
N ALA A 27 34.74 -2.77 -13.81
CA ALA A 27 33.91 -2.08 -14.79
C ALA A 27 33.57 -3.05 -15.95
N VAL A 28 32.28 -3.28 -16.17
CA VAL A 28 31.74 -4.20 -17.19
C VAL A 28 30.89 -3.50 -18.25
N GLY A 29 30.65 -2.19 -18.10
CA GLY A 29 29.90 -1.39 -19.07
C GLY A 29 29.96 0.10 -18.76
N ALA A 30 29.25 0.88 -19.57
CA ALA A 30 29.16 2.33 -19.44
C ALA A 30 27.70 2.78 -19.28
N ILE A 31 27.52 3.88 -18.56
CA ILE A 31 26.25 4.59 -18.41
C ILE A 31 26.33 5.83 -19.31
N TYR A 32 25.31 6.03 -20.13
CA TYR A 32 25.25 7.17 -21.03
C TYR A 32 24.20 8.18 -20.56
N SER A 33 24.51 9.46 -20.74
CA SER A 33 23.55 10.54 -20.60
C SER A 33 22.42 10.38 -21.62
N THR A 34 21.24 10.86 -21.24
CA THR A 34 20.04 10.75 -22.05
C THR A 34 19.15 11.97 -21.86
N ASP A 35 18.45 12.33 -22.93
CA ASP A 35 17.37 13.31 -22.93
C ASP A 35 16.00 12.65 -22.70
N ILE A 36 15.97 11.32 -22.52
CA ILE A 36 14.76 10.54 -22.22
C ILE A 36 14.29 10.85 -20.80
N LEU A 37 13.02 11.23 -20.67
CA LEU A 37 12.38 11.36 -19.37
C LEU A 37 11.75 10.03 -18.97
N ALA A 38 12.07 9.54 -17.78
CA ALA A 38 11.29 8.49 -17.15
C ALA A 38 10.12 9.12 -16.39
N VAL A 39 8.93 8.53 -16.52
CA VAL A 39 7.76 8.85 -15.71
C VAL A 39 7.31 7.57 -15.03
N VAL A 40 7.38 7.53 -13.71
CA VAL A 40 6.99 6.35 -12.93
C VAL A 40 5.71 6.67 -12.17
N ASN A 41 4.63 5.93 -12.44
CA ASN A 41 3.32 6.14 -11.83
C ASN A 41 2.85 7.60 -11.87
N GLY A 42 3.06 8.24 -13.03
CA GLY A 42 2.69 9.64 -13.29
C GLY A 42 3.69 10.69 -12.79
N VAL A 43 4.78 10.29 -12.12
CA VAL A 43 5.77 11.23 -11.56
C VAL A 43 7.07 11.21 -12.39
N PRO A 44 7.58 12.37 -12.84
CA PRO A 44 8.86 12.48 -13.52
C PRO A 44 10.04 12.01 -12.66
N MET A 45 10.99 11.25 -13.23
CA MET A 45 12.18 10.73 -12.57
C MET A 45 13.42 10.85 -13.48
N GLN A 46 14.59 11.09 -12.87
CA GLN A 46 15.87 11.04 -13.58
C GLN A 46 16.09 9.64 -14.17
N SER A 47 16.46 9.59 -15.45
CA SER A 47 16.78 8.34 -16.14
C SER A 47 18.22 8.31 -16.64
N TYR A 48 18.68 7.11 -16.95
CA TYR A 48 20.01 6.80 -17.45
C TYR A 48 19.89 5.88 -18.65
N ASN A 49 20.85 5.93 -19.59
CA ASN A 49 20.89 4.98 -20.68
C ASN A 49 21.90 3.86 -20.37
N ILE A 50 21.40 2.62 -20.32
CA ILE A 50 22.21 1.41 -20.15
C ILE A 50 21.92 0.51 -21.35
N GLY A 51 22.92 0.34 -22.22
CA GLY A 51 22.80 -0.53 -23.40
C GLY A 51 21.69 -0.11 -24.38
N GLY A 52 21.39 1.19 -24.49
CA GLY A 52 20.32 1.70 -25.35
C GLY A 52 18.93 1.67 -24.70
N ARG A 53 18.82 1.29 -23.44
CA ARG A 53 17.56 1.13 -22.69
C ARG A 53 17.48 2.11 -21.52
N THR A 54 16.27 2.36 -21.04
CA THR A 54 16.00 3.38 -20.02
C THR A 54 16.08 2.78 -18.63
N ALA A 55 17.11 3.15 -17.88
CA ALA A 55 17.32 2.70 -16.51
C ALA A 55 16.98 3.80 -15.50
N VAL A 56 16.49 3.38 -14.34
CA VAL A 56 16.21 4.22 -13.16
C VAL A 56 16.84 3.58 -11.93
N ILE A 57 17.05 4.38 -10.89
CA ILE A 57 17.65 3.89 -9.66
C ILE A 57 16.59 3.22 -8.80
N ALA A 58 16.80 1.94 -8.52
CA ALA A 58 15.90 1.06 -7.79
C ALA A 58 15.52 1.65 -6.43
N GLU A 59 16.51 2.08 -5.65
CA GLU A 59 16.31 2.60 -4.30
C GLU A 59 15.53 3.93 -4.29
N GLU A 60 15.61 4.72 -5.38
CA GLU A 60 14.86 5.97 -5.53
C GLU A 60 13.37 5.75 -5.82
N LEU A 61 12.99 4.60 -6.39
CA LEU A 61 11.57 4.27 -6.60
C LEU A 61 10.78 4.28 -5.29
N SER A 62 11.45 3.90 -4.19
CA SER A 62 10.88 3.93 -2.85
C SER A 62 11.13 5.26 -2.15
N ALA A 63 12.39 5.72 -2.07
CA ALA A 63 12.72 6.95 -1.35
C ALA A 63 12.02 8.20 -1.93
N GLY A 64 11.78 8.23 -3.24
CA GLY A 64 11.06 9.30 -3.92
C GLY A 64 9.55 9.15 -3.95
N MET A 65 8.98 8.14 -3.27
CA MET A 65 7.53 7.88 -3.21
C MET A 65 6.89 7.65 -4.60
N TYR A 66 7.59 6.93 -5.48
CA TYR A 66 7.10 6.54 -6.82
C TYR A 66 6.19 5.30 -6.80
N GLY A 67 5.67 4.92 -5.64
CA GLY A 67 4.73 3.81 -5.49
C GLY A 67 5.37 2.45 -5.29
N PHE A 68 6.59 2.42 -4.76
CA PHE A 68 7.32 1.19 -4.44
C PHE A 68 7.93 1.24 -3.04
N ASN A 69 8.18 0.08 -2.46
CA ASN A 69 8.97 -0.10 -1.24
C ASN A 69 10.27 -0.84 -1.60
N HIS A 70 11.34 -0.57 -0.86
CA HIS A 70 12.59 -1.30 -1.01
C HIS A 70 13.14 -1.74 0.34
N THR A 71 13.76 -2.92 0.35
CA THR A 71 14.50 -3.47 1.49
C THR A 71 15.77 -4.11 0.98
N TYR A 72 16.90 -3.80 1.61
CA TYR A 72 18.19 -4.40 1.27
C TYR A 72 18.64 -5.37 2.37
N ASN A 73 18.89 -6.63 2.00
CA ASN A 73 19.43 -7.65 2.89
C ASN A 73 20.90 -7.90 2.55
N ASP A 74 21.80 -7.48 3.44
CA ASP A 74 23.24 -7.59 3.22
C ASP A 74 23.76 -9.03 3.32
N ASN A 75 23.15 -9.86 4.16
CA ASN A 75 23.55 -11.27 4.30
C ASN A 75 23.25 -12.07 3.02
N GLU A 76 22.12 -11.75 2.37
CA GLU A 76 21.70 -12.37 1.11
C GLU A 76 22.23 -11.65 -0.13
N ARG A 77 22.86 -10.48 0.06
CA ARG A 77 23.27 -9.58 -1.02
C ARG A 77 22.11 -9.33 -1.99
N THR A 78 20.93 -9.01 -1.45
CA THR A 78 19.69 -8.93 -2.25
C THR A 78 18.93 -7.64 -1.96
N LEU A 79 18.59 -6.93 -3.02
CA LEU A 79 17.68 -5.78 -3.00
C LEU A 79 16.27 -6.26 -3.39
N TYR A 80 15.34 -6.13 -2.46
CA TYR A 80 13.93 -6.39 -2.68
C TYR A 80 13.22 -5.10 -3.07
N LEU A 81 12.42 -5.15 -4.14
CA LEU A 81 11.54 -4.08 -4.61
C LEU A 81 10.12 -4.61 -4.72
N GLN A 82 9.16 -3.86 -4.18
CA GLN A 82 7.76 -4.25 -4.17
C GLN A 82 6.85 -3.09 -4.51
N SER A 83 5.82 -3.34 -5.33
CA SER A 83 4.73 -2.39 -5.54
C SER A 83 4.07 -2.02 -4.21
N GLY A 84 3.97 -0.72 -3.93
CA GLY A 84 3.44 -0.19 -2.68
C GLY A 84 2.07 0.49 -2.85
N PHE A 85 1.84 1.49 -2.00
CA PHE A 85 0.68 2.38 -2.09
C PHE A 85 0.86 3.40 -3.24
N ASN A 86 -0.20 4.12 -3.56
CA ASN A 86 -0.17 5.19 -4.54
C ASN A 86 0.97 6.21 -4.33
N THR A 87 1.35 6.88 -5.42
CA THR A 87 2.42 7.88 -5.43
C THR A 87 2.09 9.09 -4.56
N ASN A 88 3.13 9.65 -3.92
CA ASN A 88 3.03 10.90 -3.17
C ASN A 88 4.33 11.73 -3.29
N ALA A 89 5.00 11.62 -4.43
CA ALA A 89 6.30 12.27 -4.70
C ALA A 89 6.24 13.81 -4.76
N GLY A 90 5.08 14.42 -4.56
CA GLY A 90 4.88 15.86 -4.73
C GLY A 90 5.18 16.32 -6.16
N ASN A 91 5.52 17.60 -6.30
CA ASN A 91 5.90 18.19 -7.59
C ASN A 91 7.39 17.97 -7.85
N VAL A 92 7.72 16.99 -8.68
CA VAL A 92 9.10 16.70 -9.12
C VAL A 92 9.35 17.34 -10.48
N ILE A 93 10.46 18.09 -10.61
CA ILE A 93 10.94 18.64 -11.88
C ILE A 93 12.28 17.96 -12.18
N VAL A 94 12.37 17.35 -13.36
CA VAL A 94 13.58 16.69 -13.85
C VAL A 94 14.09 17.45 -15.07
N GLU A 95 15.33 17.91 -15.01
CA GLU A 95 16.01 18.50 -16.15
C GLU A 95 16.47 17.39 -17.11
N ARG A 96 16.21 17.56 -18.40
CA ARG A 96 16.65 16.61 -19.43
C ARG A 96 18.11 16.86 -19.76
N GLY A 97 18.90 15.80 -19.78
CA GLY A 97 20.31 15.85 -20.18
C GLY A 97 20.50 15.87 -21.70
N GLU A 98 21.75 15.96 -22.12
CA GLU A 98 22.15 15.70 -23.50
C GLU A 98 22.31 14.19 -23.75
N VAL A 99 22.30 13.76 -25.01
CA VAL A 99 22.38 12.33 -25.37
C VAL A 99 23.81 11.89 -25.62
N GLY A 100 24.21 10.77 -25.00
CA GLY A 100 25.31 9.94 -25.48
C GLY A 100 26.68 10.21 -24.86
N GLU A 101 26.80 11.08 -23.87
CA GLU A 101 28.03 11.23 -23.10
C GLU A 101 28.17 10.09 -22.10
N ILE A 102 29.39 9.57 -21.92
CA ILE A 102 29.65 8.62 -20.84
C ILE A 102 29.69 9.39 -19.52
N ILE A 103 28.73 9.11 -18.65
CA ILE A 103 28.58 9.77 -17.34
C ILE A 103 28.95 8.87 -16.16
N GLY A 104 29.26 7.60 -16.43
CA GLY A 104 29.70 6.65 -15.41
C GLY A 104 29.93 5.25 -15.98
N ASN A 105 30.28 4.31 -15.09
CA ASN A 105 30.49 2.91 -15.43
C ASN A 105 29.44 2.03 -14.75
N ILE A 106 29.18 0.89 -15.37
CA ILE A 106 28.47 -0.23 -14.76
C ILE A 106 29.53 -1.17 -14.19
N TYR A 107 29.31 -1.63 -12.98
CA TYR A 107 30.23 -2.50 -12.25
C TYR A 107 29.64 -3.90 -12.08
N GLU A 108 30.49 -4.91 -12.18
CA GLU A 108 30.12 -6.28 -11.81
C GLU A 108 29.68 -6.32 -10.35
N THR A 109 28.60 -7.03 -10.06
CA THR A 109 28.05 -7.11 -8.71
C THR A 109 27.51 -8.49 -8.39
N ASP A 110 27.64 -8.86 -7.12
CA ASP A 110 27.01 -10.03 -6.53
C ASP A 110 25.59 -9.72 -5.98
N ILE A 111 25.15 -8.46 -6.09
CA ILE A 111 23.83 -8.04 -5.61
C ILE A 111 22.75 -8.54 -6.57
N LYS A 112 21.79 -9.28 -6.02
CA LYS A 112 20.57 -9.68 -6.72
C LYS A 112 19.48 -8.64 -6.54
N VAL A 113 18.61 -8.52 -7.54
CA VAL A 113 17.42 -7.68 -7.45
C VAL A 113 16.18 -8.55 -7.61
N ILE A 114 15.30 -8.49 -6.61
CA ILE A 114 14.02 -9.21 -6.59
C ILE A 114 12.91 -8.17 -6.68
N PHE A 115 12.21 -8.13 -7.81
CA PHE A 115 11.11 -7.20 -8.07
C PHE A 115 9.78 -7.96 -8.07
N ASN A 116 8.86 -7.62 -7.17
CA ASN A 116 7.58 -8.29 -7.00
C ASN A 116 7.75 -9.83 -6.99
N GLY A 117 8.65 -10.31 -6.13
CA GLY A 117 8.93 -11.72 -5.91
C GLY A 117 9.71 -12.45 -7.01
N ARG A 118 10.24 -11.74 -8.02
CA ARG A 118 10.95 -12.33 -9.14
C ARG A 118 12.30 -11.67 -9.37
N GLU A 119 13.32 -12.47 -9.65
CA GLU A 119 14.65 -11.95 -9.99
C GLU A 119 14.62 -11.18 -11.32
N ILE A 120 15.29 -10.03 -11.34
CA ILE A 120 15.53 -9.19 -12.51
C ILE A 120 17.00 -8.80 -12.61
N PRO A 121 17.48 -8.41 -13.80
CA PRO A 121 18.79 -7.78 -13.93
C PRO A 121 18.86 -6.48 -13.11
N GLY A 122 19.89 -6.38 -12.28
CA GLY A 122 20.30 -5.14 -11.60
C GLY A 122 21.67 -4.69 -12.09
N TYR A 123 21.87 -3.38 -12.18
CA TYR A 123 23.13 -2.79 -12.65
C TYR A 123 23.73 -1.92 -11.54
N ASN A 124 24.92 -2.27 -11.05
CA ASN A 124 25.63 -1.42 -10.10
C ASN A 124 26.23 -0.21 -10.83
N ILE A 125 25.76 0.98 -10.50
CA ILE A 125 26.15 2.25 -11.13
C ILE A 125 26.98 3.15 -10.20
N GLY A 126 27.86 2.54 -9.41
CA GLY A 126 28.73 3.26 -8.47
C GLY A 126 28.20 3.25 -7.04
N GLY A 127 27.79 2.07 -6.56
CA GLY A 127 27.25 1.87 -5.21
C GLY A 127 25.73 2.05 -5.11
N ARG A 128 25.04 2.21 -6.25
CA ARG A 128 23.58 2.27 -6.36
C ARG A 128 23.12 1.24 -7.38
N THR A 129 21.91 0.74 -7.23
CA THR A 129 21.38 -0.30 -8.13
C THR A 129 20.42 0.35 -9.14
N ALA A 130 20.68 0.18 -10.42
CA ALA A 130 19.78 0.59 -11.48
C ALA A 130 19.01 -0.60 -12.05
N VAL A 131 17.75 -0.37 -12.43
CA VAL A 131 16.86 -1.33 -13.10
C VAL A 131 16.32 -0.71 -14.37
N VAL A 132 16.09 -1.54 -15.39
CA VAL A 132 15.65 -1.09 -16.71
C VAL A 132 14.12 -1.15 -16.81
N ILE A 133 13.48 -0.02 -17.14
CA ILE A 133 12.02 0.10 -17.17
C ILE A 133 11.40 -0.90 -18.16
N GLU A 134 12.01 -1.06 -19.32
CA GLU A 134 11.51 -1.95 -20.36
C GLU A 134 11.51 -3.42 -19.90
N ASP A 135 12.44 -3.85 -19.02
CA ASP A 135 12.43 -5.21 -18.44
C ASP A 135 11.24 -5.43 -17.50
N LEU A 136 10.80 -4.37 -16.81
CA LEU A 136 9.69 -4.44 -15.87
C LEU A 136 8.34 -4.44 -16.60
N GLY A 137 8.19 -3.65 -17.66
CA GLY A 137 6.88 -3.38 -18.27
C GLY A 137 6.58 -4.16 -19.55
N THR A 138 7.53 -4.88 -20.14
CA THR A 138 7.31 -5.56 -21.42
C THR A 138 6.27 -6.67 -21.30
N MET A 139 5.32 -6.66 -22.25
CA MET A 139 4.32 -7.71 -22.43
C MET A 139 4.83 -8.74 -23.43
N ASP A 140 5.27 -9.91 -22.95
CA ASP A 140 5.92 -10.96 -23.73
C ASP A 140 5.06 -12.23 -23.89
N ASN A 141 3.76 -12.16 -23.59
CA ASN A 141 2.83 -13.28 -23.50
C ASN A 141 3.18 -14.36 -22.46
N SER A 142 4.13 -14.10 -21.55
CA SER A 142 4.46 -15.00 -20.44
C SER A 142 3.79 -14.60 -19.12
N SER A 143 3.15 -13.42 -19.08
CA SER A 143 2.59 -12.85 -17.86
C SER A 143 1.23 -13.47 -17.52
N PRO A 144 1.03 -13.94 -16.27
CA PRO A 144 -0.31 -14.31 -15.79
C PRO A 144 -1.26 -13.10 -15.68
N ASN A 145 -0.70 -11.89 -15.74
CA ASN A 145 -1.41 -10.63 -15.55
C ASN A 145 -1.74 -9.92 -16.87
N GLU A 146 -1.46 -10.55 -18.01
CA GLU A 146 -1.57 -9.92 -19.32
C GLU A 146 -3.00 -9.49 -19.68
N GLN A 147 -4.00 -10.26 -19.26
CA GLN A 147 -5.40 -9.89 -19.42
C GLN A 147 -5.78 -8.58 -18.71
N TYR A 148 -4.99 -8.15 -17.73
CA TYR A 148 -5.16 -6.87 -17.02
C TYR A 148 -4.21 -5.79 -17.54
N GLY A 149 -3.42 -6.07 -18.58
CA GLY A 149 -2.46 -5.12 -19.15
C GLY A 149 -1.18 -4.95 -18.34
N TYR A 150 -0.78 -5.96 -17.57
CA TYR A 150 0.46 -5.92 -16.77
C TYR A 150 1.36 -7.12 -17.03
N SER A 151 2.67 -6.89 -16.95
CA SER A 151 3.70 -7.91 -17.01
C SER A 151 3.67 -8.81 -15.76
N LYS A 152 4.52 -9.83 -15.74
CA LYS A 152 4.71 -10.70 -14.57
C LYS A 152 5.29 -9.99 -13.35
N TYR A 153 5.74 -8.74 -13.53
CA TYR A 153 6.24 -7.84 -12.49
C TYR A 153 5.19 -6.80 -12.06
N LEU A 154 3.92 -6.98 -12.45
CA LEU A 154 2.82 -6.06 -12.14
C LEU A 154 3.03 -4.64 -12.67
N CYS A 155 3.75 -4.52 -13.78
CA CYS A 155 4.04 -3.24 -14.44
C CYS A 155 3.71 -3.30 -15.93
N ASN A 156 3.42 -2.15 -16.53
CA ASN A 156 3.50 -1.95 -17.97
C ASN A 156 4.35 -0.71 -18.27
N PHE A 157 4.81 -0.60 -19.51
CA PHE A 157 5.45 0.62 -19.95
C PHE A 157 4.93 1.09 -21.32
N THR A 158 5.09 2.39 -21.56
CA THR A 158 4.83 3.01 -22.86
C THR A 158 6.02 3.90 -23.25
N TRP A 159 6.23 4.02 -24.56
CA TRP A 159 7.22 4.92 -25.14
C TRP A 159 6.53 5.96 -26.02
N ASP A 160 6.75 7.23 -25.73
CA ASP A 160 6.37 8.34 -26.58
C ASP A 160 7.62 8.94 -27.24
N ASN A 161 7.73 8.73 -28.55
CA ASN A 161 8.84 9.24 -29.35
C ASN A 161 8.80 10.77 -29.51
N GLY A 162 7.61 11.38 -29.52
CA GLY A 162 7.45 12.82 -29.73
C GLY A 162 7.94 13.64 -28.54
N THR A 163 7.69 13.15 -27.32
CA THR A 163 8.17 13.77 -26.08
C THR A 163 9.44 13.12 -25.53
N ARG A 164 9.92 12.05 -26.17
CA ARG A 164 11.05 11.21 -25.69
C ARG A 164 10.84 10.81 -24.24
N THR A 165 9.71 10.19 -23.96
CA THR A 165 9.29 9.83 -22.60
C THR A 165 9.00 8.34 -22.52
N VAL A 166 9.63 7.66 -21.56
CA VAL A 166 9.26 6.32 -21.15
C VAL A 166 8.39 6.44 -19.90
N THR A 167 7.19 5.86 -19.93
CA THR A 167 6.32 5.81 -18.74
C THR A 167 6.24 4.38 -18.23
N LEU A 168 6.54 4.15 -16.95
CA LEU A 168 6.30 2.90 -16.22
C LEU A 168 5.07 3.09 -15.33
N ASN A 169 4.08 2.21 -15.44
CA ASN A 169 2.96 2.15 -14.51
C ASN A 169 2.97 0.80 -13.80
N SER A 170 2.89 0.80 -12.48
CA SER A 170 2.66 -0.40 -11.67
C SER A 170 1.22 -0.49 -11.20
N PHE A 171 0.79 -1.72 -10.95
CA PHE A 171 -0.42 -1.96 -10.18
C PHE A 171 -0.13 -1.61 -8.72
N THR A 172 -0.77 -0.56 -8.20
CA THR A 172 -0.63 -0.08 -6.82
C THR A 172 -1.93 -0.24 -6.03
N SER A 173 -1.80 -0.30 -4.70
CA SER A 173 -2.97 -0.30 -3.82
C SER A 173 -3.63 1.08 -3.84
N ASN A 174 -4.95 1.10 -4.05
CA ASN A 174 -5.75 2.33 -3.90
C ASN A 174 -6.63 2.32 -2.64
N TYR A 175 -6.48 1.28 -1.82
CA TYR A 175 -7.26 1.09 -0.60
C TYR A 175 -7.05 2.25 0.38
N SER A 176 -8.15 2.77 0.92
CA SER A 176 -8.17 3.82 1.92
C SER A 176 -9.40 3.64 2.81
N TYR A 177 -9.17 3.59 4.12
CA TYR A 177 -10.22 3.42 5.13
C TYR A 177 -11.23 4.57 5.12
N ASP A 178 -10.79 5.78 4.76
CA ASP A 178 -11.63 6.98 4.66
C ASP A 178 -12.64 6.92 3.50
N LYS A 179 -12.49 5.97 2.57
CA LYS A 179 -13.40 5.81 1.42
C LYS A 179 -14.49 4.76 1.66
N LEU A 180 -14.42 4.02 2.76
CA LEU A 180 -15.40 2.99 3.13
C LEU A 180 -16.54 3.59 3.95
N LEU A 181 -17.76 3.10 3.75
CA LEU A 181 -18.90 3.48 4.59
C LEU A 181 -18.68 3.04 6.05
N HIS A 182 -18.68 3.99 6.98
CA HIS A 182 -18.27 3.76 8.37
C HIS A 182 -19.26 2.95 9.23
N TYR A 183 -20.51 2.79 8.80
CA TYR A 183 -21.52 1.95 9.47
C TYR A 183 -21.56 0.51 8.92
N ILE A 184 -20.62 0.15 8.04
CA ILE A 184 -20.48 -1.17 7.43
C ILE A 184 -19.15 -1.77 7.86
N THR A 185 -19.19 -3.01 8.33
CA THR A 185 -17.99 -3.82 8.55
C THR A 185 -17.67 -4.59 7.27
N TYR A 186 -16.40 -4.55 6.85
CA TYR A 186 -15.90 -5.27 5.69
C TYR A 186 -14.95 -6.38 6.11
N THR A 187 -15.12 -7.57 5.53
CA THR A 187 -14.20 -8.70 5.70
C THR A 187 -13.83 -9.25 4.33
N LEU A 188 -12.55 -9.17 3.98
CA LEU A 188 -11.95 -9.82 2.83
C LEU A 188 -11.50 -11.22 3.23
N SER A 189 -12.13 -12.23 2.65
CA SER A 189 -11.70 -13.62 2.72
C SER A 189 -11.28 -14.06 1.32
N ASP A 190 -9.99 -14.33 1.17
CA ASP A 190 -9.35 -14.54 -0.14
C ASP A 190 -9.62 -13.38 -1.10
N ASN A 191 -10.42 -13.58 -2.15
CA ASN A 191 -10.80 -12.56 -3.12
C ASN A 191 -12.27 -12.12 -3.01
N VAL A 192 -12.91 -12.41 -1.86
CA VAL A 192 -14.31 -12.08 -1.61
C VAL A 192 -14.44 -11.20 -0.38
N ILE A 193 -14.91 -9.98 -0.61
CA ILE A 193 -15.39 -9.06 0.41
C ILE A 193 -16.81 -9.46 0.81
N THR A 194 -17.03 -9.60 2.11
CA THR A 194 -18.36 -9.62 2.71
C THR A 194 -18.57 -8.35 3.51
N ALA A 195 -19.82 -7.91 3.59
CA ALA A 195 -20.20 -6.67 4.25
C ALA A 195 -21.41 -6.87 5.15
N ALA A 196 -21.43 -6.21 6.30
CA ALA A 196 -22.55 -6.25 7.24
C ALA A 196 -22.79 -4.87 7.87
N TYR A 197 -24.06 -4.48 8.01
CA TYR A 197 -24.45 -3.31 8.79
C TYR A 197 -24.32 -3.63 10.28
N LEU A 198 -23.43 -2.91 10.96
CA LEU A 198 -23.13 -3.10 12.38
C LEU A 198 -22.92 -1.72 13.03
N PRO A 199 -23.99 -1.02 13.46
CA PRO A 199 -23.91 0.35 13.97
C PRO A 199 -23.15 0.45 15.30
N ASP A 200 -23.04 -0.68 16.00
CA ASP A 200 -22.24 -0.82 17.22
C ASP A 200 -20.73 -0.92 16.98
N ASN A 201 -20.30 -1.19 15.74
CA ASN A 201 -18.90 -1.30 15.46
C ASN A 201 -18.23 0.08 15.54
N MET A 202 -17.00 0.10 16.03
CA MET A 202 -16.19 1.32 16.07
C MET A 202 -15.99 1.85 14.64
N TYR A 203 -15.81 3.16 14.53
CA TYR A 203 -15.28 3.92 13.40
C TYR A 203 -13.81 3.54 13.20
N ALA A 204 -13.59 2.27 12.95
CA ALA A 204 -12.43 1.75 12.28
C ALA A 204 -13.03 1.07 11.05
N SER A 205 -13.34 1.85 10.02
CA SER A 205 -13.65 1.31 8.70
C SER A 205 -12.37 0.73 8.08
N GLY A 206 -11.83 -0.28 8.73
CA GLY A 206 -10.86 -1.19 8.16
C GLY A 206 -11.57 -2.34 7.48
N MET A 207 -10.89 -2.95 6.52
CA MET A 207 -11.25 -4.25 6.01
C MET A 207 -10.45 -5.30 6.77
N ASN A 208 -11.15 -6.23 7.44
CA ASN A 208 -10.48 -7.38 8.02
C ASN A 208 -10.03 -8.30 6.89
N VAL A 209 -8.73 -8.56 6.79
CA VAL A 209 -8.16 -9.37 5.70
C VAL A 209 -7.78 -10.75 6.24
N SER A 210 -8.22 -11.79 5.55
CA SER A 210 -7.87 -13.18 5.82
C SER A 210 -7.62 -13.89 4.49
N LEU A 211 -6.40 -14.39 4.29
CA LEU A 211 -5.96 -15.05 3.07
C LEU A 211 -5.55 -16.49 3.37
N SER A 212 -5.97 -17.42 2.51
CA SER A 212 -5.57 -18.83 2.59
C SER A 212 -4.21 -19.06 1.94
N GLU A 213 -3.24 -19.54 2.72
CA GLU A 213 -1.93 -19.95 2.19
C GLU A 213 -2.07 -21.05 1.12
N GLU A 214 -2.99 -22.00 1.32
CA GLU A 214 -3.22 -23.07 0.35
C GLU A 214 -3.70 -22.52 -1.00
N ALA A 215 -4.58 -21.52 -0.96
CA ALA A 215 -5.13 -20.87 -2.14
C ALA A 215 -4.07 -20.05 -2.89
N TYR A 216 -3.15 -19.39 -2.16
CA TYR A 216 -2.29 -18.36 -2.73
C TYR A 216 -0.79 -18.68 -2.83
N LYS A 217 -0.30 -19.79 -2.26
CA LYS A 217 1.12 -20.19 -2.36
C LYS A 217 1.67 -20.21 -3.79
N ASN A 218 0.84 -20.48 -4.79
CA ASN A 218 1.21 -20.55 -6.21
C ASN A 218 0.68 -19.37 -7.05
N LYS A 219 0.09 -18.36 -6.40
CA LYS A 219 -0.58 -17.21 -7.04
C LYS A 219 -0.02 -15.87 -6.60
N LEU A 220 1.10 -15.86 -5.87
CA LEU A 220 1.79 -14.64 -5.49
C LEU A 220 2.05 -13.76 -6.74
N TYR A 221 1.72 -12.47 -6.60
CA TYR A 221 1.84 -11.46 -7.65
C TYR A 221 1.02 -11.73 -8.92
N GLN A 222 -0.07 -12.49 -8.79
CA GLN A 222 -1.07 -12.69 -9.84
C GLN A 222 -2.32 -11.86 -9.52
N ILE A 223 -2.77 -11.06 -10.49
CA ILE A 223 -3.96 -10.22 -10.36
C ILE A 223 -5.20 -11.11 -10.46
N GLU A 224 -6.10 -10.96 -9.50
CA GLU A 224 -7.40 -11.61 -9.45
C GLU A 224 -8.52 -10.58 -9.28
N PRO A 225 -9.73 -10.87 -9.80
CA PRO A 225 -10.90 -10.07 -9.53
C PRO A 225 -11.27 -10.15 -8.05
N LEU A 226 -11.63 -9.00 -7.51
CA LEU A 226 -12.12 -8.81 -6.15
C LEU A 226 -13.64 -8.70 -6.19
N TYR A 227 -14.33 -9.53 -5.42
CA TYR A 227 -15.78 -9.59 -5.43
C TYR A 227 -16.38 -9.10 -4.12
N LEU A 228 -17.49 -8.38 -4.19
CA LEU A 228 -18.38 -8.17 -3.06
C LEU A 228 -19.49 -9.21 -3.08
N ARG A 229 -19.71 -9.89 -1.96
CA ARG A 229 -20.83 -10.82 -1.76
C ARG A 229 -21.83 -10.24 -0.78
N ILE A 230 -23.06 -10.02 -1.25
CA ILE A 230 -24.20 -9.59 -0.46
C ILE A 230 -25.39 -10.49 -0.77
N ASN A 231 -26.07 -11.01 0.26
CA ASN A 231 -27.29 -11.82 0.11
C ASN A 231 -27.18 -12.97 -0.91
N GLY A 232 -26.00 -13.60 -0.98
CA GLY A 232 -25.70 -14.70 -1.91
C GLY A 232 -25.36 -14.29 -3.34
N SER A 233 -25.46 -13.01 -3.69
CA SER A 233 -25.03 -12.46 -4.99
C SER A 233 -23.59 -11.97 -4.91
N SER A 234 -22.79 -12.25 -5.94
CA SER A 234 -21.40 -11.77 -6.06
C SER A 234 -21.30 -10.75 -7.20
N THR A 235 -20.69 -9.60 -6.94
CA THR A 235 -20.41 -8.55 -7.94
C THR A 235 -18.93 -8.22 -7.90
N GLU A 236 -18.28 -8.08 -9.06
CA GLU A 236 -16.89 -7.62 -9.12
C GLU A 236 -16.83 -6.14 -8.70
N VAL A 237 -15.95 -5.82 -7.75
CA VAL A 237 -15.79 -4.47 -7.17
C VAL A 237 -14.35 -4.00 -7.23
N GLY A 238 -13.50 -4.67 -8.00
CA GLY A 238 -12.11 -4.31 -8.15
C GLY A 238 -11.21 -5.49 -8.45
N LEU A 239 -9.94 -5.30 -8.14
CA LEU A 239 -8.86 -6.25 -8.40
C LEU A 239 -7.99 -6.37 -7.15
N MET A 240 -7.27 -7.48 -7.03
CA MET A 240 -6.27 -7.68 -5.98
C MET A 240 -5.11 -8.54 -6.46
N TYR A 241 -4.00 -8.54 -5.74
CA TYR A 241 -3.01 -9.61 -5.85
C TYR A 241 -2.43 -9.93 -4.46
N PRO A 242 -2.17 -11.21 -4.17
CA PRO A 242 -1.48 -11.62 -2.94
C PRO A 242 0.04 -11.42 -3.08
N TYR A 243 0.71 -11.14 -1.98
CA TYR A 243 2.17 -11.03 -1.92
C TYR A 243 2.70 -11.50 -0.56
N LEU A 244 4.02 -11.68 -0.47
CA LEU A 244 4.71 -11.93 0.79
C LEU A 244 5.42 -10.66 1.24
N THR A 245 5.28 -10.31 2.51
CA THR A 245 6.10 -9.25 3.14
C THR A 245 7.53 -9.74 3.35
N ASP A 246 8.42 -8.82 3.73
CA ASP A 246 9.79 -9.16 4.12
C ASP A 246 9.85 -10.12 5.33
N GLU A 247 8.82 -10.12 6.17
CA GLU A 247 8.64 -11.05 7.29
C GLU A 247 7.99 -12.39 6.87
N ASN A 248 7.81 -12.60 5.57
CA ASN A 248 7.17 -13.78 4.98
C ASN A 248 5.70 -13.96 5.41
N ASN A 249 5.01 -12.85 5.71
CA ASN A 249 3.57 -12.86 5.95
C ASN A 249 2.81 -12.73 4.64
N LEU A 250 1.75 -13.53 4.48
CA LEU A 250 0.86 -13.45 3.32
C LEU A 250 -0.09 -12.26 3.46
N GLU A 251 0.04 -11.30 2.56
CA GLU A 251 -0.81 -10.11 2.48
C GLU A 251 -1.38 -9.94 1.07
N CYS A 252 -2.19 -8.91 0.87
CA CYS A 252 -2.69 -8.55 -0.45
C CYS A 252 -2.70 -7.06 -0.70
N CYS A 253 -2.44 -6.70 -1.95
CA CYS A 253 -2.70 -5.39 -2.49
C CYS A 253 -4.10 -5.39 -3.11
N THR A 254 -4.86 -4.31 -2.91
CA THR A 254 -6.23 -4.19 -3.43
C THR A 254 -6.41 -2.88 -4.20
N TYR A 255 -7.08 -2.98 -5.35
CA TYR A 255 -7.61 -1.87 -6.10
C TYR A 255 -9.14 -1.98 -6.06
N ILE A 256 -9.79 -1.11 -5.30
CA ILE A 256 -11.24 -1.12 -5.07
C ILE A 256 -11.90 -0.01 -5.89
N ASP A 257 -12.98 -0.37 -6.58
CA ASP A 257 -13.97 0.57 -7.07
C ASP A 257 -14.90 0.95 -5.92
N PHE A 258 -14.56 2.04 -5.23
CA PHE A 258 -15.31 2.53 -4.07
C PHE A 258 -16.71 3.02 -4.43
N GLU A 259 -16.95 3.47 -5.66
CA GLU A 259 -18.28 3.91 -6.08
C GLU A 259 -19.22 2.71 -6.15
N THR A 260 -18.80 1.65 -6.84
CA THR A 260 -19.55 0.41 -6.94
C THR A 260 -19.69 -0.26 -5.57
N LEU A 261 -18.60 -0.37 -4.80
CA LEU A 261 -18.62 -0.96 -3.45
C LEU A 261 -19.62 -0.24 -2.55
N ASN A 262 -19.52 1.09 -2.43
CA ASN A 262 -20.37 1.88 -1.54
C ASN A 262 -21.83 1.88 -2.02
N SER A 263 -22.10 1.91 -3.32
CA SER A 263 -23.47 1.81 -3.85
C SER A 263 -24.12 0.48 -3.47
N LEU A 264 -23.38 -0.62 -3.49
CA LEU A 264 -23.90 -1.94 -3.15
C LEU A 264 -24.04 -2.13 -1.64
N THR A 265 -23.09 -1.66 -0.83
CA THR A 265 -23.16 -1.81 0.63
C THR A 265 -24.12 -0.83 1.28
N ALA A 266 -24.43 0.30 0.65
CA ALA A 266 -25.48 1.21 1.12
C ALA A 266 -26.85 0.52 1.26
N SER A 267 -27.14 -0.53 0.47
CA SER A 267 -28.39 -1.28 0.57
C SER A 267 -28.48 -2.14 1.84
N LEU A 268 -27.38 -2.35 2.56
CA LEU A 268 -27.37 -3.06 3.84
C LEU A 268 -27.90 -2.20 5.00
N LYS A 269 -27.96 -0.89 4.79
CA LYS A 269 -28.53 0.06 5.74
C LYS A 269 -30.02 -0.23 5.95
N PRO A 270 -30.53 -0.23 7.20
CA PRO A 270 -31.94 -0.41 7.45
C PRO A 270 -32.77 0.75 6.87
N SER A 271 -34.02 0.48 6.50
CA SER A 271 -34.95 1.50 5.97
C SER A 271 -35.31 2.57 7.00
N GLU A 272 -35.20 2.25 8.28
CA GLU A 272 -35.44 3.16 9.41
C GLU A 272 -34.27 3.06 10.39
N LEU A 273 -33.79 4.22 10.88
CA LEU A 273 -32.76 4.28 11.91
C LEU A 273 -33.41 4.20 13.29
N ILE A 274 -32.64 3.69 14.27
CA ILE A 274 -33.06 3.70 15.68
C ILE A 274 -33.30 5.17 16.08
N PRO A 275 -34.50 5.54 16.57
CA PRO A 275 -34.79 6.92 16.94
C PRO A 275 -33.80 7.48 17.95
N TYR A 276 -33.57 8.80 17.89
CA TYR A 276 -32.66 9.50 18.80
C TYR A 276 -32.96 9.19 20.28
N SER A 277 -34.24 9.23 20.68
CA SER A 277 -34.65 8.96 22.07
C SER A 277 -34.33 7.54 22.52
N GLU A 278 -34.51 6.55 21.64
CA GLU A 278 -34.22 5.15 21.94
C GLU A 278 -32.71 4.91 22.05
N THR A 279 -31.94 5.49 21.13
CA THR A 279 -30.47 5.44 21.16
C THR A 279 -29.90 6.10 22.41
N MET A 280 -30.41 7.27 22.80
CA MET A 280 -30.01 7.94 24.04
C MET A 280 -30.37 7.12 25.28
N SER A 281 -31.57 6.51 25.32
CA SER A 281 -31.99 5.68 26.45
C SER A 281 -31.03 4.52 26.70
N ARG A 282 -30.46 3.95 25.64
CA ARG A 282 -29.43 2.91 25.75
C ARG A 282 -28.20 3.41 26.52
N PHE A 283 -27.61 4.54 26.11
CA PHE A 283 -26.41 5.07 26.74
C PHE A 283 -26.65 5.71 28.11
N GLU A 284 -27.90 6.04 28.43
CA GLU A 284 -28.34 6.50 29.75
C GLU A 284 -28.66 5.34 30.72
N ASN A 285 -28.62 4.08 30.26
CA ASN A 285 -28.76 2.92 31.13
C ASN A 285 -27.55 2.81 32.07
N ALA A 286 -27.73 3.27 33.30
CA ALA A 286 -26.69 3.29 34.33
C ALA A 286 -26.26 1.90 34.81
N GLU A 287 -26.95 0.80 34.48
CA GLU A 287 -26.47 -0.55 34.78
C GLU A 287 -25.38 -1.00 33.80
N GLU A 288 -25.42 -0.49 32.56
CA GLU A 288 -24.52 -0.88 31.49
C GLU A 288 -23.43 0.17 31.22
N TYR A 289 -23.76 1.46 31.36
CA TYR A 289 -22.90 2.56 30.95
C TYR A 289 -22.67 3.61 32.04
N SER A 290 -21.57 4.35 31.91
CA SER A 290 -21.34 5.62 32.60
C SER A 290 -20.99 6.69 31.58
N ILE A 291 -21.71 7.81 31.56
CA ILE A 291 -21.38 8.96 30.69
C ILE A 291 -20.25 9.75 31.37
N LEU A 292 -19.07 9.76 30.77
CA LEU A 292 -17.88 10.45 31.27
C LEU A 292 -17.82 11.91 30.79
N SER A 293 -18.30 12.16 29.57
CA SER A 293 -18.40 13.50 29.00
C SER A 293 -19.52 13.55 27.98
N ARG A 294 -20.12 14.73 27.78
CA ARG A 294 -21.22 14.96 26.85
C ARG A 294 -21.15 16.38 26.31
N CYS A 295 -21.36 16.52 25.01
CA CYS A 295 -21.55 17.81 24.36
C CYS A 295 -22.68 17.72 23.33
N GLU A 296 -23.37 18.83 23.14
CA GLU A 296 -24.49 18.95 22.21
C GLU A 296 -24.07 19.84 21.05
N THR A 297 -24.41 19.43 19.84
CA THR A 297 -24.31 20.21 18.61
C THR A 297 -25.70 20.40 18.01
N GLU A 298 -25.76 21.03 16.84
CA GLU A 298 -26.99 21.28 16.12
C GLU A 298 -27.69 19.97 15.76
N ASN A 299 -26.96 19.02 15.16
CA ASN A 299 -27.54 17.78 14.67
C ASN A 299 -27.11 16.53 15.45
N TYR A 300 -26.24 16.68 16.46
CA TYR A 300 -25.69 15.53 17.19
C TYR A 300 -25.57 15.75 18.70
N THR A 301 -25.56 14.63 19.43
CA THR A 301 -25.10 14.51 20.81
C THR A 301 -23.86 13.64 20.83
N VAL A 302 -22.74 14.15 21.33
CA VAL A 302 -21.46 13.42 21.36
C VAL A 302 -21.03 13.15 22.79
N MET A 303 -20.74 11.89 23.10
CA MET A 303 -20.48 11.41 24.46
C MET A 303 -19.25 10.52 24.53
N PHE A 304 -18.48 10.65 25.61
CA PHE A 304 -17.64 9.54 26.07
C PHE A 304 -18.50 8.68 27.00
N VAL A 305 -18.68 7.40 26.66
CA VAL A 305 -19.43 6.41 27.45
C VAL A 305 -18.49 5.29 27.87
N GLN A 306 -18.52 4.92 29.15
CA GLN A 306 -17.77 3.79 29.69
C GLN A 306 -18.68 2.58 29.89
N PHE A 307 -18.31 1.44 29.31
CA PHE A 307 -18.97 0.15 29.49
C PHE A 307 -18.59 -0.44 30.84
N LYS A 308 -19.57 -0.82 31.65
CA LYS A 308 -19.33 -1.41 32.97
C LYS A 308 -18.90 -2.87 32.90
N ASN A 309 -19.34 -3.59 31.87
CA ASN A 309 -19.05 -5.00 31.64
C ASN A 309 -18.36 -5.18 30.28
N LYS A 310 -17.04 -4.93 30.22
CA LYS A 310 -16.23 -5.21 29.01
C LYS A 310 -15.69 -6.65 29.00
N PRO A 311 -15.51 -7.27 27.83
CA PRO A 311 -14.56 -8.38 27.65
C PRO A 311 -13.15 -7.97 28.11
N SER A 312 -12.32 -8.89 28.62
CA SER A 312 -11.03 -8.54 29.26
C SER A 312 -10.12 -7.67 28.37
N ASP A 313 -10.17 -7.87 27.06
CA ASP A 313 -9.21 -7.32 26.09
C ASP A 313 -9.81 -6.23 25.19
N ALA A 314 -10.98 -5.70 25.53
CA ALA A 314 -11.64 -4.64 24.77
C ALA A 314 -11.42 -3.26 25.41
N ASP A 315 -11.46 -2.22 24.57
CA ASP A 315 -11.58 -0.84 25.03
C ASP A 315 -12.97 -0.62 25.67
N ASP A 316 -13.00 -0.12 26.91
CA ASP A 316 -14.23 0.12 27.66
C ASP A 316 -14.76 1.55 27.56
N VAL A 317 -14.01 2.51 27.01
CA VAL A 317 -14.48 3.90 26.87
C VAL A 317 -14.62 4.26 25.41
N HIS A 318 -15.84 4.52 24.97
CA HIS A 318 -16.17 4.80 23.57
C HIS A 318 -16.58 6.26 23.41
N LEU A 319 -16.05 6.93 22.39
CA LEU A 319 -16.57 8.20 21.90
C LEU A 319 -17.70 7.90 20.93
N VAL A 320 -18.92 8.30 21.24
CA VAL A 320 -20.11 8.03 20.44
C VAL A 320 -20.74 9.34 19.97
N SER A 321 -21.13 9.40 18.70
CA SER A 321 -21.95 10.47 18.13
C SER A 321 -23.35 9.96 17.81
N VAL A 322 -24.37 10.54 18.42
CA VAL A 322 -25.79 10.20 18.22
C VAL A 322 -26.45 11.30 17.40
N ARG A 323 -27.11 10.94 16.30
CA ARG A 323 -27.81 11.86 15.40
C ARG A 323 -29.21 12.20 15.91
N ARG A 324 -29.59 13.48 15.86
CA ARG A 324 -30.93 13.96 16.26
C ARG A 324 -32.06 13.35 15.45
N ASP A 325 -31.81 13.00 14.20
CA ASP A 325 -32.75 12.33 13.30
C ASP A 325 -32.68 10.79 13.37
N GLY A 326 -31.86 10.23 14.26
CA GLY A 326 -31.76 8.80 14.53
C GLY A 326 -30.42 8.18 14.10
N GLY A 327 -30.07 7.08 14.76
CA GLY A 327 -28.80 6.39 14.58
C GLY A 327 -27.64 6.99 15.39
N TYR A 328 -26.55 6.24 15.49
CA TYR A 328 -25.30 6.66 16.12
C TYR A 328 -24.08 5.97 15.51
N VAL A 329 -22.91 6.53 15.72
CA VAL A 329 -21.62 5.91 15.35
C VAL A 329 -20.68 6.00 16.55
N THR A 330 -20.01 4.90 16.86
CA THR A 330 -18.86 4.92 17.77
C THR A 330 -17.65 5.46 17.01
N MET A 331 -17.19 6.67 17.28
CA MET A 331 -16.12 7.36 16.55
C MET A 331 -14.70 6.88 16.91
N THR A 332 -14.50 6.41 18.14
CA THR A 332 -13.25 5.81 18.60
C THR A 332 -13.50 5.11 19.94
N ALA A 333 -12.62 4.21 20.34
CA ALA A 333 -12.63 3.54 21.62
C ALA A 333 -11.22 3.54 22.20
N VAL A 334 -11.15 3.63 23.52
CA VAL A 334 -9.92 3.60 24.31
C VAL A 334 -10.16 2.92 25.64
N SER A 335 -9.10 2.46 26.28
CA SER A 335 -9.17 1.80 27.59
C SER A 335 -9.01 2.81 28.75
N SER A 336 -9.91 2.73 29.73
CA SER A 336 -9.83 3.47 30.99
C SER A 336 -8.66 3.02 31.88
N GLU A 337 -8.04 1.88 31.57
CA GLU A 337 -6.82 1.43 32.25
C GLU A 337 -5.64 2.37 31.98
N TYR A 338 -5.62 3.00 30.80
CA TYR A 338 -4.55 3.92 30.39
C TYR A 338 -4.94 5.39 30.55
N TYR A 339 -6.23 5.71 30.43
CA TYR A 339 -6.72 7.09 30.41
C TYR A 339 -7.75 7.35 31.50
N THR A 340 -7.63 8.49 32.17
CA THR A 340 -8.51 8.91 33.27
C THR A 340 -9.21 10.24 33.00
N VAL A 341 -8.77 10.98 31.97
CA VAL A 341 -9.39 12.23 31.52
C VAL A 341 -10.14 11.96 30.24
N PHE A 342 -11.41 12.40 30.18
CA PHE A 342 -12.27 12.31 29.00
C PHE A 342 -13.10 13.59 28.90
N LYS A 343 -13.00 14.31 27.79
CA LYS A 343 -13.72 15.56 27.58
C LYS A 343 -14.20 15.68 26.14
N THR A 344 -15.44 16.11 25.95
CA THR A 344 -15.96 16.58 24.66
C THR A 344 -16.30 18.06 24.75
N GLU A 345 -16.02 18.81 23.67
CA GLU A 345 -16.26 20.25 23.59
C GLU A 345 -16.68 20.62 22.17
N LYS A 346 -17.79 21.34 22.04
CA LYS A 346 -18.23 21.87 20.74
C LYS A 346 -17.29 23.00 20.31
N THR A 347 -16.71 22.90 19.11
CA THR A 347 -15.79 23.91 18.55
C THR A 347 -16.36 24.64 17.32
N GLY A 348 -17.46 24.14 16.76
CA GLY A 348 -18.13 24.75 15.61
C GLY A 348 -19.50 24.12 15.32
N PHE A 349 -20.09 24.46 14.18
CA PHE A 349 -21.32 23.84 13.70
C PHE A 349 -21.05 22.36 13.40
N ASP A 350 -21.67 21.47 14.17
CA ASP A 350 -21.42 20.01 14.13
C ASP A 350 -19.91 19.64 14.15
N LYS A 351 -19.10 20.41 14.90
CA LYS A 351 -17.68 20.12 15.16
C LYS A 351 -17.42 19.94 16.64
N VAL A 352 -16.70 18.88 16.98
CA VAL A 352 -16.40 18.52 18.36
C VAL A 352 -14.92 18.21 18.53
N LYS A 353 -14.32 18.82 19.54
CA LYS A 353 -13.02 18.42 20.06
C LYS A 353 -13.21 17.36 21.14
N ALA A 354 -12.60 16.20 20.95
CA ALA A 354 -12.49 15.16 21.97
C ALA A 354 -11.07 15.15 22.55
N SER A 355 -10.99 15.06 23.87
CA SER A 355 -9.73 14.99 24.60
C SER A 355 -9.71 13.78 25.52
N TYR A 356 -8.63 13.00 25.48
CA TYR A 356 -8.39 11.93 26.44
C TYR A 356 -6.92 11.82 26.84
N GLY A 357 -6.65 11.30 28.03
CA GLY A 357 -5.29 11.25 28.58
C GLY A 357 -5.23 10.74 30.03
N PRO A 358 -4.07 10.77 30.67
CA PRO A 358 -2.82 11.37 30.19
C PRO A 358 -2.06 10.49 29.19
N THR A 359 -1.29 11.14 28.32
CA THR A 359 -0.30 10.55 27.41
C THR A 359 1.08 11.14 27.70
N ALA A 360 2.14 10.48 27.24
CA ALA A 360 3.50 11.00 27.36
C ALA A 360 3.77 12.02 26.24
N GLY A 361 3.91 13.29 26.63
CA GLY A 361 4.37 14.38 25.77
C GLY A 361 5.89 14.53 25.74
N PRO A 362 6.40 15.55 25.04
CA PRO A 362 7.83 15.87 25.01
C PRO A 362 8.40 15.96 26.43
N HIS A 363 9.59 15.39 26.64
CA HIS A 363 10.26 15.33 27.94
C HIS A 363 9.47 14.63 29.05
N GLY A 364 8.46 13.82 28.72
CA GLY A 364 7.65 13.08 29.69
C GLY A 364 6.56 13.91 30.36
N GLU A 365 6.24 15.10 29.84
CA GLU A 365 5.12 15.89 30.32
C GLU A 365 3.79 15.14 30.12
N LYS A 366 2.92 15.15 31.14
CA LYS A 366 1.58 14.56 31.00
C LYS A 366 0.72 15.51 30.18
N VAL A 367 0.36 15.09 28.97
CA VAL A 367 -0.51 15.85 28.07
C VAL A 367 -1.74 15.04 27.71
N ASN A 368 -2.81 15.69 27.28
CA ASN A 368 -3.97 15.00 26.73
C ASN A 368 -3.85 14.94 25.22
N PHE A 369 -4.21 13.81 24.63
CA PHE A 369 -4.48 13.74 23.21
C PHE A 369 -5.72 14.57 22.90
N ASN A 370 -5.72 15.27 21.75
CA ASN A 370 -6.80 16.14 21.34
C ASN A 370 -7.06 15.93 19.84
N THR A 371 -8.27 15.52 19.50
CA THR A 371 -8.71 15.41 18.10
C THR A 371 -9.93 16.26 17.89
N GLU A 372 -9.94 17.04 16.82
CA GLU A 372 -11.12 17.72 16.33
C GLU A 372 -11.79 16.86 15.26
N PHE A 373 -13.09 16.66 15.40
CA PHE A 373 -13.91 15.89 14.49
C PHE A 373 -14.94 16.81 13.82
N ASP A 374 -15.03 16.69 12.50
CA ASP A 374 -16.18 17.18 11.74
C ASP A 374 -17.23 16.06 11.68
N LEU A 375 -18.35 16.25 12.38
CA LEU A 375 -19.37 15.21 12.53
C LEU A 375 -20.06 14.86 11.20
N ASN A 376 -19.93 15.72 10.18
CA ASN A 376 -20.44 15.44 8.85
C ASN A 376 -19.72 14.27 8.16
N MET A 377 -18.48 13.95 8.57
CA MET A 377 -17.76 12.76 8.08
C MET A 377 -18.39 11.44 8.59
N PHE A 378 -19.16 11.52 9.68
CA PHE A 378 -19.78 10.37 10.33
C PHE A 378 -21.27 10.26 9.99
N GLN A 379 -21.71 10.93 8.91
CA GLN A 379 -23.10 10.90 8.49
C GLN A 379 -23.50 9.53 7.93
N TYR A 380 -24.57 8.98 8.52
CA TYR A 380 -25.42 7.93 7.95
C TYR A 380 -25.92 8.22 6.55
#